data_AF-A0A7L4G4G4-F1
#
_entry.id   AF-A0A7L4G4G4-F1
#
_cell.length_a   1.000
_cell.length_b   1.000
_cell.length_c   1.000
_cell.angle_alpha   90.00
_cell.angle_beta   90.00
_cell.angle_gamma   90.00
#
_symmetry.space_group_name_H-M   'P 1'
#
loop_
_entity.id
_entity.type
_entity.pdbx_description
1 polymer ?
#
loop_
_entity_poly.entity_id
_entity_poly.type
_entity_poly.pdbx_seq_one_letter_code
_entity_poly.pdbx_strand_id
1 'polypeptide(L)'
;MESVYKIYCASYEHALLLVESYRKDPRLQEEILETLNATVPHTGASDLSFFLVMPVQRVTKYPLLLGKILENTPPSASAYPALQAAVRAMAQVNANINEYKRRREVATKYNKAEHLTLRDRLARLNTHSIAKKTTRLSRLFMHEAGIVAKTEDREYDDLEEKFQCVVSSVTVLKDNVASYLGHLEAFLLSAPHKRDLQMDEGPAQQYRCFAEHLHCTVFPEFKRRLDRLVCQPLCSLSDMLVGPQQLVKKRLDKLLDYEEIQERKSETGSVTYDEEAAMNTYLAINALLVAELPRFNQVAVQLLGQILCSLSALQRDLAAQVLHRAEKELEQLPHGRVPLPGFWKMVEDTLQQSGTQLRAFCQTFETVTPSPVTQPLNPAEERKVLSLVSKHGPDKLYQVTSNISGSKDLDLTLQRGQIVALLQSVDTKGNTSRWLVDAGGPRGFVPAGKLQPYCPVQSQQPGMQMPASDSSTERRRHSYALPEAPRPQVATFSPAFQVVAGFSFAARSPREVSLQAGQPVVVLEPHDKKGSKEWSLVEVNGQRGYVPSSYLVTVPVQEPVGWSLPV
;
A
#
# COMPACT_ATOMS: atom_id res chain seq x y z
N MET A 1 46.89 21.86 -2.50
CA MET A 1 46.82 21.88 -3.99
C MET A 1 45.87 20.80 -4.49
N GLU A 2 46.13 19.52 -4.21
CA GLU A 2 45.31 18.39 -4.70
C GLU A 2 43.80 18.54 -4.41
N SER A 3 43.42 18.93 -3.19
CA SER A 3 42.02 19.07 -2.78
C SER A 3 41.20 20.03 -3.63
N VAL A 4 41.82 21.10 -4.14
CA VAL A 4 41.17 22.12 -4.98
C VAL A 4 41.16 21.67 -6.45
N TYR A 5 42.32 21.22 -6.96
CA TYR A 5 42.45 20.84 -8.36
C TYR A 5 41.63 19.60 -8.73
N LYS A 6 41.48 18.62 -7.82
CA LYS A 6 40.67 17.42 -8.11
C LYS A 6 39.20 17.76 -8.37
N ILE A 7 38.63 18.69 -7.61
CA ILE A 7 37.24 19.14 -7.77
C ILE A 7 37.11 19.91 -9.08
N TYR A 8 38.02 20.85 -9.32
CA TYR A 8 38.04 21.67 -10.53
C TYR A 8 38.14 20.81 -11.80
N CYS A 9 39.15 19.94 -11.89
CA CYS A 9 39.38 19.09 -13.07
C CYS A 9 38.22 18.13 -13.32
N ALA A 10 37.56 17.60 -12.28
CA ALA A 10 36.41 16.72 -12.44
C ALA A 10 35.11 17.45 -12.82
N SER A 11 35.01 18.75 -12.57
CA SER A 11 33.87 19.59 -12.97
C SER A 11 34.13 20.38 -14.25
N TYR A 12 35.34 20.33 -14.82
CA TYR A 12 35.74 21.11 -15.98
C TYR A 12 34.80 20.94 -17.18
N GLU A 13 34.40 19.71 -17.51
CA GLU A 13 33.45 19.45 -18.62
C GLU A 13 32.08 20.09 -18.37
N HIS A 14 31.60 20.11 -17.11
CA HIS A 14 30.34 20.76 -16.77
C HIS A 14 30.45 22.28 -16.90
N ALA A 15 31.59 22.86 -16.52
CA ALA A 15 31.85 24.28 -16.71
C ALA A 15 31.88 24.66 -18.20
N LEU A 16 32.43 23.81 -19.07
CA LEU A 16 32.39 24.02 -20.51
C LEU A 16 30.96 23.96 -21.08
N LEU A 17 30.16 22.97 -20.67
CA LEU A 17 28.75 22.88 -21.06
C LEU A 17 27.95 24.11 -20.63
N LEU A 18 28.25 24.66 -19.46
CA LEU A 18 27.64 25.90 -18.97
C LEU A 18 28.04 27.09 -19.85
N VAL A 19 29.32 27.22 -20.20
CA VAL A 19 29.80 28.26 -21.13
C VAL A 19 29.13 28.11 -22.51
N GLU A 20 28.96 26.90 -23.01
CA GLU A 20 28.21 26.65 -24.25
C GLU A 20 26.75 27.07 -24.14
N SER A 21 26.11 26.87 -22.98
CA SER A 21 24.75 27.34 -22.75
C SER A 21 24.65 28.86 -22.79
N TYR A 22 25.67 29.55 -22.26
CA TYR A 22 25.79 31.01 -22.28
C TYR A 22 26.01 31.58 -23.68
N ARG A 23 26.66 30.82 -24.59
CA ARG A 23 26.78 31.22 -26.00
C ARG A 23 25.44 31.40 -26.72
N LYS A 24 24.36 30.84 -26.17
CA LYS A 24 23.02 30.96 -26.74
C LYS A 24 22.35 32.30 -26.40
N ASP A 25 22.88 33.07 -25.44
CA ASP A 25 22.37 34.39 -25.06
C ASP A 25 23.32 35.49 -25.57
N PRO A 26 22.92 36.29 -26.58
CA PRO A 26 23.75 37.34 -27.15
C PRO A 26 24.12 38.46 -26.15
N ARG A 27 23.25 38.79 -25.20
CA ARG A 27 23.50 39.88 -24.24
C ARG A 27 24.57 39.45 -23.23
N LEU A 28 24.46 38.22 -22.75
CA LEU A 28 25.43 37.65 -21.84
C LEU A 28 26.80 37.45 -22.52
N GLN A 29 26.80 37.07 -23.80
CA GLN A 29 28.02 37.00 -24.63
C GLN A 29 28.73 38.35 -24.72
N GLU A 30 28.00 39.43 -24.99
CA GLU A 30 28.52 40.79 -25.10
C GLU A 30 29.15 41.24 -23.77
N GLU A 31 28.44 41.09 -22.65
CA GLU A 31 28.92 41.45 -21.32
C GLU A 31 30.18 40.66 -20.91
N ILE A 32 30.22 39.36 -21.23
CA ILE A 32 31.41 38.52 -20.99
C ILE A 32 32.60 39.04 -21.79
N LEU A 33 32.40 39.38 -23.07
CA LEU A 33 33.48 39.82 -23.95
C LEU A 33 34.00 41.21 -23.54
N GLU A 34 33.11 42.14 -23.21
CA GLU A 34 33.47 43.46 -22.66
C GLU A 34 34.28 43.31 -21.36
N THR A 35 33.84 42.46 -20.45
CA THR A 35 34.54 42.19 -19.20
C THR A 35 35.93 41.60 -19.45
N LEU A 36 36.05 40.64 -20.38
CA LEU A 36 37.32 40.02 -20.74
C LEU A 36 38.30 41.04 -21.34
N ASN A 37 37.82 41.90 -22.24
CA ASN A 37 38.62 42.96 -22.84
C ASN A 37 39.09 43.99 -21.81
N ALA A 38 38.25 44.30 -20.82
CA ALA A 38 38.60 45.24 -19.75
C ALA A 38 39.58 44.65 -18.72
N THR A 39 39.41 43.40 -18.32
CA THR A 39 40.20 42.79 -17.24
C THR A 39 41.48 42.11 -17.71
N VAL A 40 41.53 41.61 -18.96
CA VAL A 40 42.68 40.83 -19.46
C VAL A 40 43.08 41.20 -20.90
N PRO A 41 43.28 42.49 -21.21
CA PRO A 41 43.43 43.00 -22.59
C PRO A 41 44.59 42.38 -23.37
N HIS A 42 45.62 41.90 -22.68
CA HIS A 42 46.85 41.38 -23.30
C HIS A 42 46.83 39.87 -23.59
N THR A 43 45.74 39.17 -23.26
CA THR A 43 45.69 37.69 -23.38
C THR A 43 45.11 37.20 -24.70
N GLY A 44 44.45 38.06 -25.49
CA GLY A 44 43.83 37.69 -26.77
C GLY A 44 42.74 36.62 -26.63
N ALA A 45 42.19 36.42 -25.44
CA ALA A 45 41.21 35.38 -25.16
C ALA A 45 39.82 35.78 -25.69
N SER A 46 39.32 35.04 -26.68
CA SER A 46 37.99 35.26 -27.27
C SER A 46 36.84 34.72 -26.41
N ASP A 47 37.12 33.88 -25.43
CA ASP A 47 36.11 33.30 -24.54
C ASP A 47 36.66 32.90 -23.16
N LEU A 48 35.74 32.51 -22.27
CA LEU A 48 36.07 32.01 -20.94
C LEU A 48 36.76 30.64 -20.97
N SER A 49 36.57 29.84 -22.03
CA SER A 49 37.15 28.49 -22.15
C SER A 49 38.68 28.51 -22.05
N PHE A 50 39.31 29.55 -22.62
CA PHE A 50 40.75 29.76 -22.51
C PHE A 50 41.25 29.83 -21.07
N PHE A 51 40.55 30.57 -20.21
CA PHE A 51 40.92 30.68 -18.79
C PHE A 51 40.58 29.40 -18.02
N LEU A 52 39.45 28.77 -18.36
CA LEU A 52 38.98 27.58 -17.69
C LEU A 52 39.91 26.38 -17.89
N VAL A 53 40.62 26.29 -19.02
CA VAL A 53 41.57 25.20 -19.29
C VAL A 53 42.92 25.41 -18.57
N MET A 54 43.27 26.64 -18.19
CA MET A 54 44.59 26.94 -17.62
C MET A 54 44.92 26.15 -16.35
N PRO A 55 44.02 25.97 -15.35
CA PRO A 55 44.32 25.15 -14.19
C PRO A 55 44.59 23.68 -14.57
N VAL A 56 43.79 23.12 -15.49
CA VAL A 56 43.98 21.74 -15.98
C VAL A 56 45.35 21.57 -16.64
N GLN A 57 45.79 22.54 -17.42
CA GLN A 57 47.12 22.53 -18.03
C GLN A 57 48.26 22.80 -17.05
N ARG A 58 48.07 23.69 -16.08
CA ARG A 58 49.13 24.08 -15.13
C ARG A 58 49.50 22.92 -14.22
N VAL A 59 48.51 22.20 -13.70
CA VAL A 59 48.77 21.08 -12.78
C VAL A 59 49.54 19.95 -13.48
N THR A 60 49.27 19.70 -14.77
CA THR A 60 49.99 18.72 -15.59
C THR A 60 51.40 19.16 -15.98
N LYS A 61 51.65 20.47 -16.08
CA LYS A 61 52.97 21.03 -16.44
C LYS A 61 53.97 21.06 -15.28
N TYR A 62 53.53 21.23 -14.03
CA TYR A 62 54.44 21.32 -12.88
C TYR A 62 55.44 20.16 -12.74
N PRO A 63 55.06 18.87 -12.84
CA PRO A 63 56.05 17.80 -12.75
C PRO A 63 57.04 17.81 -13.92
N LEU A 64 56.63 18.26 -15.12
CA LEU A 64 57.51 18.37 -16.29
C LEU A 64 58.55 19.48 -16.08
N LEU A 65 58.12 20.64 -15.59
CA LEU A 65 58.99 21.78 -15.31
C LEU A 65 59.99 21.46 -14.20
N LEU A 66 59.50 20.89 -13.09
CA LEU A 66 60.37 20.46 -11.98
C LEU A 66 61.32 19.33 -12.43
N GLY A 67 60.85 18.41 -13.27
CA GLY A 67 61.68 17.37 -13.86
C GLY A 67 62.80 17.97 -14.70
N LYS A 68 62.49 19.00 -15.49
CA LYS A 68 63.51 19.67 -16.30
C LYS A 68 64.54 20.43 -15.46
N ILE A 69 64.13 21.03 -14.36
CA ILE A 69 65.05 21.67 -13.41
C ILE A 69 65.95 20.61 -12.76
N LEU A 70 65.38 19.48 -12.34
CA LEU A 70 66.13 18.37 -11.74
C LEU A 70 67.16 17.78 -12.71
N GLU A 71 66.80 17.57 -13.98
CA GLU A 71 67.72 17.10 -15.03
C GLU A 71 68.94 18.00 -15.21
N ASN A 72 68.79 19.31 -14.98
CA ASN A 72 69.86 20.30 -15.12
C ASN A 72 70.53 20.65 -13.79
N THR A 73 70.18 19.97 -12.69
CA THR A 73 70.78 20.19 -11.37
C THR A 73 71.79 19.06 -11.08
N PRO A 74 73.06 19.37 -10.74
CA PRO A 74 74.03 18.34 -10.39
C PRO A 74 73.60 17.53 -9.16
N PRO A 75 73.84 16.20 -9.11
CA PRO A 75 73.52 15.37 -7.95
C PRO A 75 74.21 15.80 -6.64
N SER A 76 75.33 16.52 -6.73
CA SER A 76 76.07 17.08 -5.60
C SER A 76 75.45 18.37 -5.03
N ALA A 77 74.47 18.97 -5.71
CA ALA A 77 73.83 20.19 -5.24
C ALA A 77 72.91 19.93 -4.05
N SER A 78 72.93 20.81 -3.05
CA SER A 78 72.08 20.70 -1.86
C SER A 78 70.58 20.68 -2.15
N ALA A 79 70.16 21.29 -3.26
CA ALA A 79 68.76 21.33 -3.71
C ALA A 79 68.29 20.04 -4.42
N TYR A 80 69.22 19.17 -4.85
CA TYR A 80 68.88 17.98 -5.66
C TYR A 80 67.90 17.03 -4.98
N PRO A 81 68.07 16.65 -3.69
CA PRO A 81 67.12 15.76 -3.01
C PRO A 81 65.72 16.39 -2.87
N ALA A 82 65.66 17.69 -2.58
CA ALA A 82 64.40 18.42 -2.46
C ALA A 82 63.65 18.51 -3.80
N LEU A 83 64.37 18.78 -4.90
CA LEU A 83 63.82 18.79 -6.26
C LEU A 83 63.31 17.40 -6.66
N GLN A 84 64.07 16.34 -6.36
CA GLN A 84 63.63 14.97 -6.64
C GLN A 84 62.34 14.61 -5.88
N ALA A 85 62.25 15.00 -4.60
CA ALA A 85 61.03 14.83 -3.82
C ALA A 85 59.85 15.63 -4.40
N ALA A 86 60.08 16.88 -4.83
CA ALA A 86 59.06 17.74 -5.42
C ALA A 86 58.51 17.18 -6.75
N VAL A 87 59.38 16.65 -7.62
CA VAL A 87 58.97 15.99 -8.87
C VAL A 87 58.06 14.80 -8.58
N ARG A 88 58.48 13.91 -7.66
CA ARG A 88 57.68 12.74 -7.26
C ARG A 88 56.34 13.15 -6.66
N ALA A 89 56.33 14.14 -5.76
CA ALA A 89 55.12 14.63 -5.14
C ALA A 89 54.13 15.21 -6.17
N MET A 90 54.60 16.03 -7.12
CA MET A 90 53.75 16.61 -8.16
C MET A 90 53.25 15.57 -9.18
N ALA A 91 54.06 14.56 -9.49
CA ALA A 91 53.61 13.43 -10.29
C ALA A 91 52.49 12.65 -9.58
N GLN A 92 52.63 12.41 -8.28
CA GLN A 92 51.60 11.77 -7.47
C GLN A 92 50.31 12.60 -7.42
N VAL A 93 50.40 13.92 -7.25
CA VAL A 93 49.24 14.82 -7.26
C VAL A 93 48.47 14.70 -8.58
N ASN A 94 49.15 14.68 -9.73
CA ASN A 94 48.48 14.50 -11.03
C ASN A 94 47.83 13.13 -11.17
N ALA A 95 48.51 12.07 -10.75
CA ALA A 95 47.94 10.73 -10.76
C ALA A 95 46.66 10.66 -9.89
N ASN A 96 46.70 11.24 -8.69
CA ASN A 96 45.55 11.30 -7.78
C ASN A 96 44.37 12.09 -8.37
N ILE A 97 44.64 13.24 -9.01
CA ILE A 97 43.60 14.05 -9.68
C ILE A 97 42.98 13.29 -10.85
N ASN A 98 43.79 12.64 -11.68
CA ASN A 98 43.31 11.88 -12.82
C ASN A 98 42.45 10.70 -12.36
N GLU A 99 42.88 9.99 -11.32
CA GLU A 99 42.11 8.89 -10.75
C GLU A 99 40.81 9.37 -10.10
N TYR A 100 40.80 10.54 -9.45
CA TYR A 100 39.57 11.17 -8.96
C TYR A 100 38.61 11.54 -10.10
N LYS A 101 39.11 12.10 -11.20
CA LYS A 101 38.30 12.40 -12.39
C LYS A 101 37.66 11.13 -12.95
N ARG A 102 38.47 10.08 -13.15
CA ARG A 102 38.01 8.76 -13.61
C ARG A 102 36.94 8.19 -12.69
N ARG A 103 37.13 8.24 -11.37
CA ARG A 103 36.12 7.80 -10.38
C ARG A 103 34.81 8.56 -10.52
N ARG A 104 34.84 9.88 -10.72
CA ARG A 104 33.62 10.69 -10.96
C ARG A 104 32.94 10.39 -12.29
N GLU A 105 33.69 10.15 -13.36
CA GLU A 105 33.14 9.76 -14.66
C GLU A 105 32.44 8.40 -14.57
N VAL A 106 33.08 7.43 -13.92
CA VAL A 106 32.51 6.10 -13.63
C VAL A 106 31.25 6.24 -12.78
N ALA A 107 31.29 7.03 -11.70
CA ALA A 107 30.12 7.31 -10.87
C ALA A 107 28.97 7.86 -11.73
N THR A 108 29.23 8.89 -12.53
CA THR A 108 28.20 9.53 -13.37
C THR A 108 27.62 8.58 -14.42
N LYS A 109 28.45 7.70 -15.01
CA LYS A 109 28.04 6.70 -15.99
C LYS A 109 27.08 5.65 -15.45
N TYR A 110 27.26 5.25 -14.18
CA TYR A 110 26.50 4.16 -13.58
C TYR A 110 25.49 4.60 -12.51
N ASN A 111 25.48 5.88 -12.12
CA ASN A 111 24.54 6.46 -11.16
C ASN A 111 23.22 6.91 -11.83
N LYS A 112 23.18 7.07 -13.16
CA LYS A 112 21.94 7.34 -13.87
C LYS A 112 21.10 6.07 -13.95
N ALA A 113 20.11 5.96 -13.09
CA ALA A 113 18.98 5.06 -13.30
C ALA A 113 18.22 5.52 -14.54
N GLU A 114 18.68 5.12 -15.73
CA GLU A 114 17.87 5.32 -16.93
C GLU A 114 16.60 4.49 -16.75
N HIS A 115 15.45 5.17 -16.62
CA HIS A 115 14.12 4.58 -16.73
C HIS A 115 13.90 4.15 -18.19
N LEU A 116 14.65 3.16 -18.63
CA LEU A 116 14.53 2.54 -19.94
C LEU A 116 13.30 1.65 -19.91
N THR A 117 12.42 1.84 -20.88
CA THR A 117 11.32 0.92 -21.12
C THR A 117 11.89 -0.45 -21.51
N LEU A 118 11.10 -1.52 -21.35
CA LEU A 118 11.51 -2.87 -21.77
C LEU A 118 11.94 -2.91 -23.23
N ARG A 119 11.30 -2.10 -24.08
CA ARG A 119 11.63 -1.94 -25.50
C ARG A 119 13.01 -1.30 -25.71
N ASP A 120 13.35 -0.27 -24.94
CA ASP A 120 14.67 0.37 -25.02
C ASP A 120 15.79 -0.55 -24.51
N ARG A 121 15.49 -1.39 -23.52
CA ARG A 121 16.41 -2.44 -23.05
C ARG A 121 16.63 -3.52 -24.11
N LEU A 122 15.57 -3.92 -24.83
CA LEU A 122 15.62 -4.84 -25.96
C LEU A 122 16.37 -4.26 -27.16
N ALA A 123 16.21 -2.97 -27.46
CA ALA A 123 16.94 -2.31 -28.54
C ALA A 123 18.44 -2.14 -28.26
N ARG A 124 18.85 -2.10 -26.99
CA ARG A 124 20.26 -1.98 -26.57
C ARG A 124 20.95 -3.33 -26.35
N LEU A 125 20.26 -4.45 -26.55
CA LEU A 125 20.85 -5.79 -26.49
C LEU A 125 21.79 -6.00 -27.67
N ASN A 126 23.09 -5.87 -27.42
CA ASN A 126 24.16 -6.17 -28.36
C ASN A 126 24.67 -7.60 -28.13
N THR A 127 24.90 -8.39 -29.18
CA THR A 127 25.52 -9.73 -29.13
C THR A 127 26.76 -9.77 -28.24
N HIS A 128 27.62 -8.75 -28.30
CA HIS A 128 28.82 -8.64 -27.46
C HIS A 128 28.50 -8.43 -25.96
N SER A 129 27.39 -7.74 -25.65
CA SER A 129 26.93 -7.55 -24.26
C SER A 129 26.30 -8.81 -23.67
N ILE A 130 25.63 -9.61 -24.50
CA ILE A 130 25.05 -10.91 -24.13
C ILE A 130 26.17 -11.89 -23.87
N ALA A 131 27.15 -11.99 -24.76
CA ALA A 131 28.32 -12.85 -24.60
C ALA A 131 29.02 -12.57 -23.26
N LYS A 132 29.31 -11.31 -22.93
CA LYS A 132 29.91 -10.94 -21.63
C LYS A 132 29.04 -11.34 -20.43
N LYS A 133 27.72 -11.19 -20.49
CA LYS A 133 26.83 -11.63 -19.41
C LYS A 133 26.87 -13.15 -19.24
N THR A 134 26.89 -13.90 -20.34
CA THR A 134 26.99 -15.37 -20.32
C THR A 134 28.32 -15.82 -19.74
N THR A 135 29.44 -15.19 -20.14
CA THR A 135 30.78 -15.49 -19.60
C THR A 135 30.86 -15.21 -18.10
N ARG A 136 30.33 -14.06 -17.64
CA ARG A 136 30.24 -13.74 -16.21
C ARG A 136 29.43 -14.76 -15.43
N LEU A 137 28.30 -15.19 -15.97
CA LEU A 137 27.42 -16.18 -15.33
C LEU A 137 28.10 -17.55 -15.24
N SER A 138 28.83 -17.94 -16.28
CA SER A 138 29.71 -19.14 -16.27
C SER A 138 30.77 -19.03 -15.17
N ARG A 139 31.45 -17.88 -15.05
CA ARG A 139 32.49 -17.66 -14.04
C ARG A 139 31.92 -17.67 -12.61
N LEU A 140 30.75 -17.08 -12.40
CA LEU A 140 30.04 -17.14 -11.12
C LEU A 140 29.71 -18.59 -10.72
N PHE A 141 29.27 -19.42 -11.68
CA PHE A 141 29.03 -20.83 -11.44
C PHE A 141 30.31 -21.60 -11.09
N MET A 142 31.43 -21.28 -11.73
CA MET A 142 32.74 -21.88 -11.42
C MET A 142 33.20 -21.54 -9.99
N HIS A 143 32.98 -20.31 -9.52
CA HIS A 143 33.24 -19.92 -8.13
C HIS A 143 32.38 -20.72 -7.14
N GLU A 144 31.08 -20.84 -7.42
CA GLU A 144 30.13 -21.58 -6.57
C GLU A 144 30.38 -23.09 -6.54
N ALA A 145 30.92 -23.64 -7.63
CA ALA A 145 31.34 -25.03 -7.73
C ALA A 145 32.74 -25.28 -7.12
N GLY A 146 33.45 -24.23 -6.67
CA GLY A 146 34.82 -24.33 -6.16
C GLY A 146 35.87 -24.70 -7.23
N ILE A 147 35.52 -24.54 -8.50
CA ILE A 147 36.40 -24.86 -9.65
C ILE A 147 37.43 -23.74 -9.84
N VAL A 148 37.04 -22.50 -9.58
CA VAL A 148 37.91 -21.31 -9.61
C VAL A 148 37.88 -20.64 -8.23
N ALA A 149 39.04 -20.20 -7.75
CA ALA A 149 39.14 -19.52 -6.46
C ALA A 149 38.54 -18.11 -6.56
N LYS A 150 37.61 -17.80 -5.63
CA LYS A 150 37.01 -16.47 -5.51
C LYS A 150 38.00 -15.50 -4.88
N THR A 151 38.12 -14.30 -5.46
CA THR A 151 38.86 -13.21 -4.81
C THR A 151 38.16 -12.81 -3.52
N GLU A 152 38.80 -13.02 -2.37
CA GLU A 152 38.32 -12.51 -1.08
C GLU A 152 38.71 -11.04 -0.92
N ASP A 153 37.71 -10.16 -0.74
CA ASP A 153 37.89 -8.75 -0.41
C ASP A 153 37.09 -8.44 0.86
N ARG A 154 37.59 -8.95 2.00
CA ARG A 154 36.87 -8.88 3.29
C ARG A 154 36.53 -7.45 3.71
N GLU A 155 37.41 -6.50 3.41
CA GLU A 155 37.16 -5.09 3.72
C GLU A 155 35.97 -4.55 2.94
N TYR A 156 35.86 -4.87 1.64
CA TYR A 156 34.70 -4.49 0.86
C TYR A 156 33.44 -5.26 1.25
N ASP A 157 33.55 -6.57 1.54
CA ASP A 157 32.43 -7.42 1.90
C ASP A 157 31.71 -6.87 3.16
N ASP A 158 32.48 -6.45 4.19
CA ASP A 158 31.94 -5.80 5.39
C ASP A 158 31.23 -4.47 5.08
N LEU A 159 31.72 -3.71 4.08
CA LEU A 159 31.11 -2.45 3.65
C LEU A 159 29.81 -2.68 2.87
N GLU A 160 29.80 -3.69 2.00
CA GLU A 160 28.61 -4.09 1.25
C GLU A 160 27.54 -4.61 2.21
N GLU A 161 27.88 -5.45 3.18
CA GLU A 161 26.92 -5.96 4.18
C GLU A 161 26.24 -4.81 4.93
N LYS A 162 27.03 -3.83 5.42
CA LYS A 162 26.49 -2.63 6.07
C LYS A 162 25.57 -1.83 5.14
N PHE A 163 25.95 -1.66 3.88
CA PHE A 163 25.13 -0.98 2.90
C PHE A 163 23.81 -1.72 2.64
N GLN A 164 23.83 -3.05 2.53
CA GLN A 164 22.62 -3.86 2.37
C GLN A 164 21.71 -3.80 3.61
N CYS A 165 22.29 -3.72 4.81
CA CYS A 165 21.53 -3.50 6.04
C CYS A 165 20.79 -2.15 6.00
N VAL A 166 21.44 -1.07 5.55
CA VAL A 166 20.81 0.25 5.37
C VAL A 166 19.68 0.19 4.35
N VAL A 167 19.93 -0.39 3.18
CA VAL A 167 18.91 -0.58 2.12
C VAL A 167 17.69 -1.33 2.65
N SER A 168 17.93 -2.44 3.35
CA SER A 168 16.87 -3.27 3.91
C SER A 168 16.08 -2.50 4.97
N SER A 169 16.76 -1.76 5.84
CA SER A 169 16.14 -0.94 6.88
C SER A 169 15.25 0.17 6.31
N VAL A 170 15.72 0.87 5.26
CA VAL A 170 14.90 1.89 4.56
C VAL A 170 13.65 1.27 3.95
N THR A 171 13.82 0.14 3.26
CA THR A 171 12.71 -0.56 2.58
C THR A 171 11.67 -1.02 3.59
N VAL A 172 12.08 -1.73 4.64
CA VAL A 172 11.19 -2.23 5.70
C VAL A 172 10.50 -1.08 6.42
N LEU A 173 11.21 0.00 6.76
CA LEU A 173 10.59 1.15 7.40
C LEU A 173 9.55 1.81 6.49
N LYS A 174 9.81 1.88 5.18
CA LYS A 174 8.88 2.47 4.21
C LYS A 174 7.60 1.65 4.11
N ASP A 175 7.73 0.33 4.03
CA ASP A 175 6.59 -0.59 4.01
C ASP A 175 5.80 -0.52 5.32
N ASN A 176 6.48 -0.45 6.47
CA ASN A 176 5.84 -0.32 7.78
C ASN A 176 5.06 0.99 7.92
N VAL A 177 5.62 2.12 7.47
CA VAL A 177 4.94 3.42 7.51
C VAL A 177 3.75 3.44 6.56
N ALA A 178 3.87 2.84 5.37
CA ALA A 178 2.76 2.70 4.43
C ALA A 178 1.62 1.83 5.00
N SER A 179 1.97 0.70 5.63
CA SER A 179 1.00 -0.16 6.32
C SER A 179 0.32 0.57 7.47
N TYR A 180 1.07 1.30 8.29
CA TYR A 180 0.52 2.14 9.36
C TYR A 180 -0.49 3.17 8.82
N LEU A 181 -0.15 3.85 7.71
CA LEU A 181 -1.06 4.79 7.05
C LEU A 181 -2.34 4.09 6.57
N GLY A 182 -2.22 2.91 5.96
CA GLY A 182 -3.38 2.10 5.54
C GLY A 182 -4.28 1.70 6.72
N HIS A 183 -3.69 1.29 7.85
CA HIS A 183 -4.44 1.00 9.07
C HIS A 183 -5.11 2.24 9.66
N LEU A 184 -4.44 3.39 9.63
CA LEU A 184 -5.02 4.66 10.07
C LEU A 184 -6.19 5.07 9.18
N GLU A 185 -6.07 4.92 7.86
CA GLU A 185 -7.18 5.18 6.94
C GLU A 185 -8.37 4.26 7.20
N ALA A 186 -8.12 2.96 7.42
CA ALA A 186 -9.16 2.00 7.77
C ALA A 186 -9.86 2.37 9.09
N PHE A 187 -9.10 2.77 10.12
CA PHE A 187 -9.66 3.26 11.39
C PHE A 187 -10.57 4.48 11.17
N LEU A 188 -10.18 5.39 10.26
CA LEU A 188 -10.92 6.61 9.97
C LEU A 188 -12.15 6.43 9.07
N LEU A 189 -12.36 5.23 8.49
CA LEU A 189 -13.59 4.91 7.74
C LEU A 189 -14.82 4.93 8.65
N SER A 190 -14.66 4.56 9.92
CA SER A 190 -15.74 4.66 10.90
C SER A 190 -15.98 6.13 11.23
N ALA A 191 -17.02 6.72 10.64
CA ALA A 191 -17.37 8.13 10.83
C ALA A 191 -18.69 8.25 11.62
N PRO A 192 -18.68 7.98 12.95
CA PRO A 192 -19.89 8.02 13.77
C PRO A 192 -20.55 9.41 13.76
N HIS A 193 -19.75 10.47 13.57
CA HIS A 193 -20.25 11.83 13.48
C HIS A 193 -21.14 12.10 12.25
N LYS A 194 -21.06 11.27 11.20
CA LYS A 194 -21.91 11.37 10.00
C LYS A 194 -23.25 10.64 10.14
N ARG A 195 -23.44 9.87 11.22
CA ARG A 195 -24.71 9.19 11.47
C ARG A 195 -25.62 10.08 12.29
N ASP A 196 -26.83 10.30 11.79
CA ASP A 196 -27.86 11.00 12.53
C ASP A 196 -28.61 10.00 13.44
N LEU A 197 -28.46 10.19 14.75
CA LEU A 197 -29.15 9.38 15.75
C LEU A 197 -30.44 10.06 16.25
N GLN A 198 -30.79 11.25 15.73
CA GLN A 198 -31.90 12.07 16.23
C GLN A 198 -31.81 12.33 17.74
N MET A 199 -30.58 12.47 18.24
CA MET A 199 -30.27 12.79 19.63
C MET A 199 -29.57 14.16 19.64
N ASP A 200 -30.37 15.22 19.70
CA ASP A 200 -29.88 16.59 19.54
C ASP A 200 -29.23 17.17 20.79
N GLU A 201 -29.33 16.49 21.94
CA GLU A 201 -28.77 16.92 23.20
C GLU A 201 -28.09 15.78 23.98
N GLY A 202 -27.21 16.14 24.91
CA GLY A 202 -26.59 15.23 25.88
C GLY A 202 -25.32 14.52 25.38
N PRO A 203 -24.93 13.39 26.03
CA PRO A 203 -23.64 12.73 25.80
C PRO A 203 -23.39 12.29 24.35
N ALA A 204 -24.45 11.95 23.61
CA ALA A 204 -24.35 11.53 22.21
C ALA A 204 -23.90 12.69 21.30
N GLN A 205 -24.40 13.91 21.53
CA GLN A 205 -24.00 15.10 20.79
C GLN A 205 -22.54 15.47 21.09
N GLN A 206 -22.12 15.42 22.36
CA GLN A 206 -20.74 15.68 22.77
C GLN A 206 -19.76 14.69 22.13
N TYR A 207 -20.09 13.38 22.16
CA TYR A 207 -19.29 12.37 21.47
C TYR A 207 -19.22 12.61 19.95
N ARG A 208 -20.32 13.02 19.32
CA ARG A 208 -20.33 13.39 17.89
C ARG A 208 -19.40 14.56 17.60
N CYS A 209 -19.46 15.65 18.37
CA CYS A 209 -18.57 16.80 18.21
C CYS A 209 -17.10 16.44 18.46
N PHE A 210 -16.81 15.58 19.44
CA PHE A 210 -15.48 15.04 19.69
C PHE A 210 -14.97 14.24 18.48
N ALA A 211 -15.76 13.27 18.00
CA ALA A 211 -15.41 12.43 16.87
C ALA A 211 -15.24 13.25 15.58
N GLU A 212 -16.10 14.24 15.33
CA GLU A 212 -15.97 15.15 14.20
C GLU A 212 -14.64 15.92 14.26
N HIS A 213 -14.29 16.49 15.41
CA HIS A 213 -13.04 17.24 15.56
C HIS A 213 -11.81 16.35 15.32
N LEU A 214 -11.82 15.11 15.83
CA LEU A 214 -10.75 14.16 15.56
C LEU A 214 -10.60 13.87 14.07
N HIS A 215 -11.71 13.54 13.39
CA HIS A 215 -11.70 13.14 11.97
C HIS A 215 -11.42 14.30 11.01
N CYS A 216 -11.94 15.50 11.29
CA CYS A 216 -11.86 16.64 10.38
C CYS A 216 -10.65 17.55 10.65
N THR A 217 -10.06 17.48 11.85
CA THR A 217 -8.96 18.40 12.24
C THR A 217 -7.71 17.65 12.66
N VAL A 218 -7.78 16.83 13.71
CA VAL A 218 -6.58 16.24 14.34
C VAL A 218 -5.89 15.23 13.42
N PHE A 219 -6.63 14.25 12.90
CA PHE A 219 -6.05 13.20 12.05
C PHE A 219 -5.57 13.70 10.67
N PRO A 220 -6.29 14.59 9.96
CA PRO A 220 -5.78 15.18 8.71
C PRO A 220 -4.47 15.94 8.92
N GLU A 221 -4.36 16.72 10.00
CA GLU A 221 -3.14 17.45 10.31
C GLU A 221 -1.98 16.51 10.67
N PHE A 222 -2.25 15.47 11.47
CA PHE A 222 -1.28 14.42 11.75
C PHE A 222 -0.78 13.74 10.46
N LYS A 223 -1.70 13.35 9.56
CA LYS A 223 -1.36 12.73 8.28
C LYS A 223 -0.48 13.64 7.42
N ARG A 224 -0.81 14.93 7.34
CA ARG A 224 -0.02 15.94 6.61
C ARG A 224 1.41 16.06 7.17
N ARG A 225 1.55 16.11 8.49
CA ARG A 225 2.86 16.16 9.16
C ARG A 225 3.66 14.87 8.96
N LEU A 226 2.99 13.72 9.04
CA LEU A 226 3.60 12.41 8.81
C LEU A 226 4.11 12.25 7.37
N ASP A 227 3.33 12.69 6.38
CA ASP A 227 3.77 12.69 4.98
C ASP A 227 5.05 13.53 4.81
N ARG A 228 5.02 14.78 5.30
CA ARG A 228 6.13 15.73 5.13
C ARG A 228 7.40 15.35 5.90
N LEU A 229 7.27 14.86 7.14
CA LEU A 229 8.42 14.67 8.04
C LEU A 229 8.95 13.23 8.06
N VAL A 230 8.17 12.26 7.56
CA VAL A 230 8.55 10.84 7.57
C VAL A 230 8.52 10.27 6.15
N CYS A 231 7.38 10.35 5.46
CA CYS A 231 7.21 9.67 4.17
C CYS A 231 8.10 10.28 3.07
N GLN A 232 8.09 11.61 2.91
CA GLN A 232 8.89 12.30 1.90
C GLN A 232 10.41 12.09 2.10
N PRO A 233 10.99 12.32 3.31
CA PRO A 233 12.40 12.04 3.54
C PRO A 233 12.78 10.59 3.30
N LEU A 234 11.91 9.64 3.67
CA LEU A 234 12.15 8.21 3.48
C LEU A 234 12.12 7.82 2.00
N CYS A 235 11.21 8.39 1.21
CA CYS A 235 11.21 8.25 -0.25
C CYS A 235 12.47 8.85 -0.87
N SER A 236 12.88 10.07 -0.49
CA SER A 236 14.12 10.68 -0.99
C SER A 236 15.35 9.85 -0.64
N LEU A 237 15.42 9.27 0.56
CA LEU A 237 16.50 8.37 0.95
C LEU A 237 16.49 7.08 0.13
N SER A 238 15.31 6.49 -0.08
CA SER A 238 15.12 5.32 -0.95
C SER A 238 15.62 5.59 -2.38
N ASP A 239 15.34 6.77 -2.94
CA ASP A 239 15.77 7.14 -4.29
C ASP A 239 17.30 7.34 -4.35
N MET A 240 17.89 7.94 -3.32
CA MET A 240 19.35 8.14 -3.22
C MET A 240 20.13 6.82 -3.12
N LEU A 241 19.53 5.73 -2.64
CA LEU A 241 20.16 4.41 -2.55
C LEU A 241 20.31 3.71 -3.90
N VAL A 242 19.49 4.04 -4.89
CA VAL A 242 19.44 3.35 -6.20
C VAL A 242 20.78 3.41 -6.92
N GLY A 243 21.44 4.56 -6.92
CA GLY A 243 22.74 4.77 -7.55
C GLY A 243 23.86 3.89 -6.97
N PRO A 244 24.12 3.98 -5.66
CA PRO A 244 25.05 3.10 -4.97
C PRO A 244 24.74 1.61 -5.16
N GLN A 245 23.46 1.19 -5.10
CA GLN A 245 23.05 -0.20 -5.38
C GLN A 245 23.46 -0.66 -6.80
N GLN A 246 23.28 0.21 -7.80
CA GLN A 246 23.70 -0.09 -9.17
C GLN A 246 25.21 -0.21 -9.28
N LEU A 247 25.96 0.67 -8.60
CA LEU A 247 27.42 0.62 -8.58
C LEU A 247 27.94 -0.66 -7.91
N VAL A 248 27.37 -1.07 -6.77
CA VAL A 248 27.69 -2.34 -6.08
C VAL A 248 27.48 -3.52 -7.03
N LYS A 249 26.31 -3.59 -7.70
CA LYS A 249 26.04 -4.62 -8.71
C LYS A 249 27.03 -4.57 -9.88
N LYS A 250 27.39 -3.36 -10.33
CA LYS A 250 28.35 -3.18 -11.43
C LYS A 250 29.76 -3.57 -11.04
N ARG A 251 30.15 -3.37 -9.77
CA ARG A 251 31.43 -3.83 -9.24
C ARG A 251 31.53 -5.35 -9.38
N LEU A 252 30.50 -6.09 -8.96
CA LEU A 252 30.48 -7.55 -9.08
C LEU A 252 30.57 -8.00 -10.54
N ASP A 253 29.78 -7.39 -11.44
CA ASP A 253 29.86 -7.66 -12.89
C ASP A 253 31.30 -7.47 -13.41
N LYS A 254 32.01 -6.45 -12.92
CA LYS A 254 33.34 -6.04 -13.40
C LYS A 254 34.49 -6.75 -12.72
N LEU A 255 34.30 -7.25 -11.50
CA LEU A 255 35.24 -8.15 -10.84
C LEU A 255 35.42 -9.43 -11.66
N LEU A 256 34.32 -10.00 -12.15
CA LEU A 256 34.36 -11.20 -12.98
C LEU A 256 35.12 -10.97 -14.30
N ASP A 257 34.91 -9.82 -14.95
CA ASP A 257 35.69 -9.42 -16.14
C ASP A 257 37.20 -9.27 -15.78
N TYR A 258 37.50 -8.65 -14.64
CA TYR A 258 38.86 -8.38 -14.17
C TYR A 258 39.64 -9.66 -13.86
N GLU A 259 39.03 -10.61 -13.14
CA GLU A 259 39.63 -11.91 -12.82
C GLU A 259 39.97 -12.69 -14.08
N GLU A 260 39.08 -12.68 -15.08
CA GLU A 260 39.30 -13.38 -16.36
C GLU A 260 40.47 -12.79 -17.14
N ILE A 261 40.53 -11.46 -17.23
CA ILE A 261 41.62 -10.78 -17.90
C ILE A 261 42.93 -10.97 -17.14
N GLN A 262 42.90 -10.97 -15.81
CA GLN A 262 44.10 -11.16 -15.00
C GLN A 262 44.68 -12.57 -15.11
N GLU A 263 43.81 -13.59 -15.15
CA GLU A 263 44.22 -14.97 -15.43
C GLU A 263 44.87 -15.08 -16.81
N ARG A 264 44.21 -14.58 -17.85
CA ARG A 264 44.75 -14.53 -19.22
C ARG A 264 46.06 -13.74 -19.31
N LYS A 265 46.19 -12.63 -18.58
CA LYS A 265 47.43 -11.86 -18.49
C LYS A 265 48.56 -12.70 -17.91
N SER A 266 48.26 -13.52 -16.91
CA SER A 266 49.23 -14.40 -16.25
C SER A 266 49.68 -15.52 -17.20
N GLU A 267 48.80 -16.00 -18.08
CA GLU A 267 49.10 -17.04 -19.09
C GLU A 267 49.83 -16.49 -20.32
N THR A 268 49.36 -15.37 -20.88
CA THR A 268 49.79 -14.85 -22.20
C THR A 268 50.82 -13.71 -22.09
N GLY A 269 51.07 -13.19 -20.89
CA GLY A 269 52.04 -12.11 -20.63
C GLY A 269 51.69 -10.74 -21.21
N SER A 270 50.58 -10.63 -21.94
CA SER A 270 50.15 -9.40 -22.62
C SER A 270 48.64 -9.19 -22.44
N VAL A 271 48.22 -7.92 -22.50
CA VAL A 271 46.83 -7.49 -22.37
C VAL A 271 46.56 -6.48 -23.47
N THR A 272 45.42 -6.59 -24.14
CA THR A 272 45.00 -5.60 -25.14
C THR A 272 44.58 -4.30 -24.47
N TYR A 273 44.58 -3.20 -25.23
CA TYR A 273 44.15 -1.89 -24.71
C TYR A 273 42.72 -1.93 -24.13
N ASP A 274 41.79 -2.63 -24.78
CA ASP A 274 40.40 -2.74 -24.34
C ASP A 274 40.25 -3.55 -23.04
N GLU A 275 41.08 -4.58 -22.87
CA GLU A 275 41.13 -5.38 -21.66
C GLU A 275 41.75 -4.59 -20.49
N GLU A 276 42.82 -3.83 -20.74
CA GLU A 276 43.42 -2.94 -19.74
C GLU A 276 42.43 -1.85 -19.32
N ALA A 277 41.66 -1.30 -20.26
CA ALA A 277 40.56 -0.37 -19.95
C ALA A 277 39.44 -1.01 -19.11
N ALA A 278 39.10 -2.28 -19.38
CA ALA A 278 38.13 -3.03 -18.60
C ALA A 278 38.63 -3.30 -17.17
N MET A 279 39.91 -3.65 -17.00
CA MET A 279 40.53 -3.82 -15.69
C MET A 279 40.51 -2.51 -14.89
N ASN A 280 40.92 -1.40 -15.52
CA ASN A 280 40.89 -0.07 -14.90
C ASN A 280 39.47 0.37 -14.51
N THR A 281 38.45 -0.08 -15.26
CA THR A 281 37.05 0.19 -14.91
C THR A 281 36.65 -0.49 -13.60
N TYR A 282 37.04 -1.75 -13.39
CA TYR A 282 36.81 -2.44 -12.11
C TYR A 282 37.51 -1.72 -10.95
N LEU A 283 38.81 -1.42 -11.11
CA LEU A 283 39.61 -0.76 -10.08
C LEU A 283 39.00 0.61 -9.69
N ALA A 284 38.54 1.38 -10.67
CA ALA A 284 37.89 2.67 -10.43
C ALA A 284 36.55 2.52 -9.68
N ILE A 285 35.70 1.55 -10.04
CA ILE A 285 34.44 1.28 -9.32
C ILE A 285 34.75 0.84 -7.88
N ASN A 286 35.69 -0.09 -7.71
CA ASN A 286 36.08 -0.60 -6.39
C ASN A 286 36.58 0.53 -5.48
N ALA A 287 37.55 1.31 -5.97
CA ALA A 287 38.12 2.43 -5.21
C ALA A 287 37.09 3.52 -4.88
N LEU A 288 36.13 3.77 -5.79
CA LEU A 288 35.03 4.69 -5.52
C LEU A 288 34.14 4.19 -4.37
N LEU A 289 33.71 2.92 -4.41
CA LEU A 289 32.82 2.36 -3.40
C LEU A 289 33.50 2.25 -2.04
N VAL A 290 34.75 1.80 -1.97
CA VAL A 290 35.53 1.74 -0.72
C VAL A 290 35.67 3.13 -0.10
N ALA A 291 35.85 4.18 -0.91
CA ALA A 291 35.99 5.55 -0.41
C ALA A 291 34.66 6.18 0.05
N GLU A 292 33.56 5.95 -0.68
CA GLU A 292 32.31 6.71 -0.49
C GLU A 292 31.25 5.95 0.32
N LEU A 293 31.17 4.61 0.25
CA LEU A 293 30.17 3.83 0.99
C LEU A 293 30.20 4.04 2.51
N PRO A 294 31.37 4.10 3.19
CA PRO A 294 31.40 4.30 4.64
C PRO A 294 30.72 5.62 5.05
N ARG A 295 31.04 6.70 4.32
CA ARG A 295 30.48 8.03 4.57
C ARG A 295 29.00 8.09 4.22
N PHE A 296 28.61 7.49 3.09
CA PHE A 296 27.21 7.39 2.69
C PHE A 296 26.37 6.65 3.73
N ASN A 297 26.83 5.47 4.17
CA ASN A 297 26.14 4.65 5.18
C ASN A 297 25.96 5.41 6.50
N GLN A 298 27.00 6.11 6.95
CA GLN A 298 26.91 6.91 8.18
C GLN A 298 25.82 7.98 8.10
N VAL A 299 25.77 8.74 7.01
CA VAL A 299 24.77 9.80 6.81
C VAL A 299 23.37 9.21 6.64
N ALA A 300 23.23 8.10 5.90
CA ALA A 300 21.95 7.41 5.71
C ALA A 300 21.38 6.89 7.04
N VAL A 301 22.21 6.29 7.89
CA VAL A 301 21.80 5.82 9.23
C VAL A 301 21.40 6.99 10.13
N GLN A 302 22.14 8.10 10.10
CA GLN A 302 21.76 9.30 10.85
C GLN A 302 20.40 9.85 10.41
N LEU A 303 20.16 9.92 9.10
CA LEU A 303 18.88 10.36 8.56
C LEU A 303 17.73 9.42 8.95
N LEU A 304 17.94 8.10 8.87
CA LEU A 304 17.00 7.10 9.37
C LEU A 304 16.65 7.32 10.85
N GLY A 305 17.67 7.56 11.69
CA GLY A 305 17.47 7.89 13.10
C GLY A 305 16.58 9.12 13.29
N GLN A 306 16.82 10.20 12.54
CA GLN A 306 16.01 11.41 12.58
C GLN A 306 14.56 11.19 12.11
N ILE A 307 14.36 10.35 11.09
CA ILE A 307 13.03 9.97 10.62
C ILE A 307 12.27 9.23 11.73
N LEU A 308 12.91 8.28 12.42
CA LEU A 308 12.31 7.55 13.54
C LEU A 308 12.00 8.44 14.74
N CYS A 309 12.90 9.37 15.08
CA CYS A 309 12.63 10.37 16.10
C CYS A 309 11.44 11.27 15.74
N SER A 310 11.34 11.68 14.47
CA SER A 310 10.21 12.48 13.97
C SER A 310 8.90 11.70 14.06
N LEU A 311 8.88 10.43 13.67
CA LEU A 311 7.72 9.55 13.82
C LEU A 311 7.28 9.45 15.29
N SER A 312 8.24 9.22 16.20
CA SER A 312 7.97 9.10 17.64
C SER A 312 7.40 10.40 18.22
N ALA A 313 7.95 11.55 17.82
CA ALA A 313 7.45 12.86 18.23
C ALA A 313 6.03 13.11 17.72
N LEU A 314 5.73 12.75 16.47
CA LEU A 314 4.39 12.88 15.89
C LEU A 314 3.36 12.01 16.62
N GLN A 315 3.71 10.78 16.99
CA GLN A 315 2.82 9.91 17.77
C GLN A 315 2.53 10.51 19.15
N ARG A 316 3.56 11.04 19.82
CA ARG A 316 3.39 11.71 21.12
C ARG A 316 2.50 12.94 21.03
N ASP A 317 2.70 13.77 20.00
CA ASP A 317 1.87 14.95 19.76
C ASP A 317 0.41 14.57 19.51
N LEU A 318 0.17 13.55 18.69
CA LEU A 318 -1.18 13.03 18.42
C LEU A 318 -1.84 12.55 19.72
N ALA A 319 -1.15 11.73 20.50
CA ALA A 319 -1.66 11.22 21.77
C ALA A 319 -1.99 12.36 22.74
N ALA A 320 -1.11 13.37 22.87
CA ALA A 320 -1.34 14.52 23.72
C ALA A 320 -2.54 15.36 23.27
N GLN A 321 -2.70 15.59 21.97
CA GLN A 321 -3.83 16.34 21.42
C GLN A 321 -5.17 15.60 21.63
N VAL A 322 -5.20 14.29 21.36
CA VAL A 322 -6.39 13.46 21.55
C VAL A 322 -6.77 13.42 23.02
N LEU A 323 -5.80 13.19 23.92
CA LEU A 323 -6.05 13.16 25.37
C LEU A 323 -6.59 14.49 25.88
N HIS A 324 -5.93 15.60 25.54
CA HIS A 324 -6.36 16.93 25.96
C HIS A 324 -7.79 17.25 25.49
N ARG A 325 -8.12 16.86 24.24
CA ARG A 325 -9.48 17.05 23.71
C ARG A 325 -10.49 16.17 24.44
N ALA A 326 -10.15 14.91 24.72
CA ALA A 326 -11.02 13.97 25.42
C ALA A 326 -11.30 14.42 26.86
N GLU A 327 -10.29 14.89 27.59
CA GLU A 327 -10.44 15.44 28.95
C GLU A 327 -11.39 16.63 28.97
N LYS A 328 -11.24 17.56 28.01
CA LYS A 328 -12.12 18.73 27.88
C LYS A 328 -13.58 18.37 27.61
N GLU A 329 -13.83 17.30 26.84
CA GLU A 329 -15.19 16.82 26.58
C GLU A 329 -15.75 16.05 27.78
N LEU A 330 -14.91 15.30 28.50
CA LEU A 330 -15.29 14.58 29.72
C LEU A 330 -15.71 15.53 30.85
N GLU A 331 -15.06 16.68 30.98
CA GLU A 331 -15.45 17.71 31.96
C GLU A 331 -16.85 18.28 31.71
N GLN A 332 -17.33 18.23 30.47
CA GLN A 332 -18.65 18.71 30.08
C GLN A 332 -19.74 17.64 30.21
N LEU A 333 -19.38 16.38 30.49
CA LEU A 333 -20.32 15.30 30.69
C LEU A 333 -20.91 15.36 32.11
N PRO A 334 -22.25 15.40 32.26
CA PRO A 334 -22.89 15.52 33.58
C PRO A 334 -22.55 14.37 34.53
N HIS A 335 -22.24 13.19 33.99
CA HIS A 335 -21.89 12.00 34.76
C HIS A 335 -20.38 11.78 34.92
N GLY A 336 -19.52 12.63 34.33
CA GLY A 336 -18.06 12.46 34.34
C GLY A 336 -17.43 12.52 35.73
N ARG A 337 -18.14 13.06 36.73
CA ARG A 337 -17.70 13.16 38.14
C ARG A 337 -18.30 12.09 39.05
N VAL A 338 -19.16 11.21 38.53
CA VAL A 338 -19.81 10.18 39.34
C VAL A 338 -18.85 9.00 39.50
N PRO A 339 -18.56 8.54 40.74
CA PRO A 339 -17.77 7.33 40.94
C PRO A 339 -18.39 6.13 40.21
N LEU A 340 -17.56 5.26 39.64
CA LEU A 340 -18.01 4.13 38.80
C LEU A 340 -19.16 3.30 39.41
N PRO A 341 -19.16 2.95 40.72
CA PRO A 341 -20.28 2.24 41.32
C PRO A 341 -21.58 3.06 41.35
N GLY A 342 -21.48 4.37 41.60
CA GLY A 342 -22.62 5.28 41.58
C GLY A 342 -23.19 5.47 40.18
N PHE A 343 -22.33 5.48 39.16
CA PHE A 343 -22.76 5.53 37.76
C PHE A 343 -23.56 4.29 37.38
N TRP A 344 -23.04 3.09 37.69
CA TRP A 344 -23.75 1.85 37.37
C TRP A 344 -25.08 1.72 38.09
N LYS A 345 -25.15 2.13 39.36
CA LYS A 345 -26.41 2.18 40.09
C LYS A 345 -27.42 3.12 39.43
N MET A 346 -26.99 4.31 39.02
CA MET A 346 -27.85 5.26 38.28
C MET A 346 -28.37 4.65 36.97
N VAL A 347 -27.50 3.97 36.21
CA VAL A 347 -27.89 3.30 34.95
C VAL A 347 -28.90 2.19 35.21
N GLU A 348 -28.68 1.36 36.22
CA GLU A 348 -29.58 0.28 36.62
C GLU A 348 -30.96 0.83 37.03
N ASP A 349 -30.99 1.83 37.91
CA ASP A 349 -32.22 2.50 38.36
C ASP A 349 -32.99 3.11 37.18
N THR A 350 -32.28 3.77 36.25
CA THR A 350 -32.88 4.40 35.06
C THR A 350 -33.46 3.37 34.10
N LEU A 351 -32.75 2.26 33.86
CA LEU A 351 -33.23 1.16 33.02
C LEU A 351 -34.43 0.46 33.64
N GLN A 352 -34.41 0.24 34.95
CA GLN A 352 -35.52 -0.37 35.67
C GLN A 352 -36.77 0.52 35.63
N GLN A 353 -36.62 1.83 35.84
CA GLN A 353 -37.71 2.79 35.74
C GLN A 353 -38.29 2.83 34.33
N SER A 354 -37.44 2.93 33.30
CA SER A 354 -37.85 2.95 31.89
C SER A 354 -38.54 1.65 31.49
N GLY A 355 -38.02 0.50 31.93
CA GLY A 355 -38.65 -0.80 31.70
C GLY A 355 -40.02 -0.93 32.38
N THR A 356 -40.19 -0.33 33.55
CA THR A 356 -41.47 -0.30 34.27
C THR A 356 -42.49 0.60 33.53
N GLN A 357 -42.07 1.77 33.04
CA GLN A 357 -42.90 2.65 32.22
C GLN A 357 -43.34 1.98 30.91
N LEU A 358 -42.41 1.32 30.21
CA LEU A 358 -42.73 0.60 28.98
C LEU A 358 -43.74 -0.52 29.24
N ARG A 359 -43.56 -1.29 30.32
CA ARG A 359 -44.51 -2.35 30.70
C ARG A 359 -45.90 -1.79 31.00
N ALA A 360 -45.98 -0.68 31.74
CA ALA A 360 -47.25 0.00 32.01
C ALA A 360 -47.92 0.53 30.73
N PHE A 361 -47.13 1.07 29.80
CA PHE A 361 -47.61 1.49 28.49
C PHE A 361 -48.18 0.30 27.70
N CYS A 362 -47.45 -0.81 27.60
CA CYS A 362 -47.92 -2.01 26.90
C CYS A 362 -49.24 -2.55 27.50
N GLN A 363 -49.34 -2.62 28.83
CA GLN A 363 -50.57 -3.04 29.50
C GLN A 363 -51.74 -2.10 29.20
N THR A 364 -51.49 -0.78 29.22
CA THR A 364 -52.51 0.21 28.87
C THR A 364 -52.93 0.05 27.41
N PHE A 365 -51.97 -0.15 26.51
CA PHE A 365 -52.24 -0.34 25.08
C PHE A 365 -53.07 -1.61 24.82
N GLU A 366 -52.76 -2.72 25.49
CA GLU A 366 -53.53 -3.97 25.45
C GLU A 366 -54.96 -3.80 25.98
N THR A 367 -55.18 -2.97 27.00
CA THR A 367 -56.54 -2.71 27.52
C THR A 367 -57.38 -1.80 26.60
N VAL A 368 -56.75 -0.95 25.79
CA VAL A 368 -57.42 0.01 24.90
C VAL A 368 -57.61 -0.55 23.49
N THR A 369 -56.85 -1.60 23.12
CA THR A 369 -57.03 -2.30 21.84
C THR A 369 -58.10 -3.39 21.99
N PRO A 370 -59.25 -3.30 21.28
CA PRO A 370 -60.27 -4.33 21.39
C PRO A 370 -59.75 -5.64 20.79
N SER A 371 -59.89 -6.74 21.51
CA SER A 371 -59.57 -8.09 21.02
C SER A 371 -60.27 -8.35 19.67
N PRO A 372 -59.63 -9.08 18.73
CA PRO A 372 -60.26 -9.43 17.46
C PRO A 372 -61.57 -10.17 17.75
N VAL A 373 -62.68 -9.60 17.28
CA VAL A 373 -64.01 -10.15 17.50
C VAL A 373 -64.16 -11.38 16.60
N THR A 374 -63.87 -12.56 17.12
CA THR A 374 -64.30 -13.85 16.54
C THR A 374 -65.77 -14.07 16.88
N GLN A 375 -66.66 -13.31 16.25
CA GLN A 375 -68.09 -13.67 16.20
C GLN A 375 -68.32 -14.63 15.03
N PRO A 376 -69.10 -15.71 15.21
CA PRO A 376 -69.54 -16.55 14.10
C PRO A 376 -70.37 -15.71 13.12
N LEU A 377 -70.04 -15.78 11.84
CA LEU A 377 -70.72 -15.03 10.78
C LEU A 377 -72.18 -15.48 10.68
N ASN A 378 -73.09 -14.55 10.38
CA ASN A 378 -74.47 -14.93 10.08
C ASN A 378 -74.53 -15.69 8.73
N PRO A 379 -75.56 -16.53 8.47
CA PRO A 379 -75.63 -17.34 7.25
C PRO A 379 -75.65 -16.54 5.94
N ALA A 380 -76.05 -15.26 5.97
CA ALA A 380 -76.04 -14.39 4.80
C ALA A 380 -74.65 -13.83 4.52
N GLU A 381 -73.87 -13.52 5.56
CA GLU A 381 -72.48 -13.09 5.48
C GLU A 381 -71.55 -14.25 5.11
N GLU A 382 -71.80 -15.47 5.59
CA GLU A 382 -71.05 -16.65 5.14
C GLU A 382 -71.15 -16.87 3.63
N ARG A 383 -72.36 -16.76 3.06
CA ARG A 383 -72.56 -16.85 1.59
C ARG A 383 -71.81 -15.74 0.85
N LYS A 384 -71.81 -14.53 1.42
CA LYS A 384 -71.13 -13.37 0.85
C LYS A 384 -69.60 -13.52 0.90
N VAL A 385 -69.07 -14.07 1.99
CA VAL A 385 -67.65 -14.40 2.14
C VAL A 385 -67.27 -15.49 1.15
N LEU A 386 -68.05 -16.58 1.03
CA LEU A 386 -67.80 -17.63 0.02
C LEU A 386 -67.79 -17.07 -1.41
N SER A 387 -68.68 -16.14 -1.73
CA SER A 387 -68.68 -15.44 -3.03
C SER A 387 -67.41 -14.60 -3.24
N LEU A 388 -66.96 -13.88 -2.21
CA LEU A 388 -65.73 -13.08 -2.28
C LEU A 388 -64.47 -13.94 -2.35
N VAL A 389 -64.39 -15.04 -1.57
CA VAL A 389 -63.32 -16.05 -1.65
C VAL A 389 -63.25 -16.63 -3.07
N SER A 390 -64.40 -17.04 -3.62
CA SER A 390 -64.46 -17.62 -4.98
C SER A 390 -64.00 -16.63 -6.04
N LYS A 391 -64.23 -15.32 -5.85
CA LYS A 391 -63.95 -14.30 -6.86
C LYS A 391 -62.53 -13.72 -6.78
N HIS A 392 -61.96 -13.61 -5.57
CA HIS A 392 -60.69 -12.89 -5.33
C HIS A 392 -59.61 -13.72 -4.63
N GLY A 393 -59.95 -14.89 -4.12
CA GLY A 393 -59.08 -15.74 -3.30
C GLY A 393 -59.14 -15.38 -1.79
N PRO A 394 -58.81 -16.33 -0.91
CA PRO A 394 -58.88 -16.13 0.54
C PRO A 394 -57.85 -15.11 1.06
N ASP A 395 -56.69 -15.01 0.41
CA ASP A 395 -55.56 -14.18 0.83
C ASP A 395 -55.82 -12.67 0.67
N LYS A 396 -56.90 -12.29 -0.01
CA LYS A 396 -57.28 -10.91 -0.27
C LYS A 396 -58.45 -10.44 0.60
N LEU A 397 -58.86 -11.21 1.61
CA LEU A 397 -59.97 -10.85 2.48
C LEU A 397 -59.52 -10.04 3.69
N TYR A 398 -60.30 -9.00 3.99
CA TYR A 398 -60.09 -8.12 5.13
C TYR A 398 -61.41 -7.89 5.87
N GLN A 399 -61.33 -7.82 7.19
CA GLN A 399 -62.43 -7.45 8.07
C GLN A 399 -62.32 -5.98 8.47
N VAL A 400 -63.45 -5.29 8.47
CA VAL A 400 -63.55 -3.89 8.90
C VAL A 400 -63.47 -3.82 10.43
N THR A 401 -62.45 -3.12 10.95
CA THR A 401 -62.15 -3.07 12.40
C THR A 401 -62.96 -2.00 13.15
N SER A 402 -63.50 -1.01 12.44
CA SER A 402 -64.38 0.05 12.98
C SER A 402 -65.32 0.60 11.91
N ASN A 403 -66.46 1.17 12.30
CA ASN A 403 -67.44 1.72 11.34
C ASN A 403 -66.79 2.75 10.40
N ILE A 404 -67.12 2.65 9.12
CA ILE A 404 -66.66 3.52 8.04
C ILE A 404 -67.88 4.23 7.48
N SER A 405 -67.87 5.55 7.51
CA SER A 405 -68.87 6.38 6.84
C SER A 405 -68.22 6.97 5.60
N GLY A 406 -68.78 6.69 4.42
CA GLY A 406 -68.29 7.25 3.17
C GLY A 406 -68.51 8.76 3.17
N SER A 407 -67.44 9.53 2.94
CA SER A 407 -67.48 10.99 2.98
C SER A 407 -67.07 11.64 1.65
N LYS A 408 -66.35 10.91 0.80
CA LYS A 408 -65.91 11.34 -0.53
C LYS A 408 -66.59 10.53 -1.62
N ASP A 409 -66.49 11.03 -2.85
CA ASP A 409 -66.98 10.35 -4.03
C ASP A 409 -66.35 8.94 -4.15
N LEU A 410 -67.20 7.94 -4.40
CA LEU A 410 -66.89 6.50 -4.42
C LEU A 410 -66.41 5.88 -3.09
N ASP A 411 -66.52 6.56 -1.94
CA ASP A 411 -66.26 5.92 -0.64
C ASP A 411 -67.40 4.98 -0.22
N LEU A 412 -67.04 3.83 0.34
CA LEU A 412 -68.03 2.91 0.90
C LEU A 412 -68.36 3.26 2.35
N THR A 413 -69.64 3.09 2.70
CA THR A 413 -70.08 3.06 4.09
C THR A 413 -70.18 1.60 4.54
N LEU A 414 -69.35 1.19 5.50
CA LEU A 414 -69.25 -0.18 6.00
C LEU A 414 -69.34 -0.20 7.52
N GLN A 415 -69.94 -1.25 8.06
CA GLN A 415 -70.02 -1.47 9.50
C GLN A 415 -68.86 -2.34 9.99
N ARG A 416 -68.47 -2.15 11.25
CA ARG A 416 -67.49 -3.01 11.93
C ARG A 416 -67.92 -4.46 11.83
N GLY A 417 -66.98 -5.34 11.50
CA GLY A 417 -67.19 -6.78 11.36
C GLY A 417 -67.45 -7.24 9.92
N GLN A 418 -67.80 -6.34 8.99
CA GLN A 418 -68.02 -6.70 7.59
C GLN A 418 -66.73 -7.14 6.89
N ILE A 419 -66.85 -8.11 5.98
CA ILE A 419 -65.72 -8.65 5.22
C ILE A 419 -65.75 -8.11 3.79
N VAL A 420 -64.59 -7.67 3.32
CA VAL A 420 -64.37 -7.12 1.98
C VAL A 420 -63.16 -7.77 1.32
N ALA A 421 -63.11 -7.79 0.00
CA ALA A 421 -61.93 -8.21 -0.74
C ALA A 421 -61.11 -7.00 -1.20
N LEU A 422 -59.80 -7.03 -0.97
CA LEU A 422 -58.87 -6.01 -1.43
C LEU A 422 -58.64 -6.13 -2.94
N LEU A 423 -58.92 -5.05 -3.66
CA LEU A 423 -58.64 -4.95 -5.10
C LEU A 423 -57.31 -4.23 -5.34
N GLN A 424 -57.10 -3.10 -4.65
CA GLN A 424 -55.90 -2.27 -4.81
C GLN A 424 -55.54 -1.57 -3.49
N SER A 425 -54.26 -1.61 -3.12
CA SER A 425 -53.70 -1.02 -1.90
C SER A 425 -53.28 0.45 -2.05
N VAL A 426 -53.63 1.08 -3.17
CA VAL A 426 -53.31 2.47 -3.51
C VAL A 426 -54.46 3.05 -4.32
N ASP A 427 -54.83 4.30 -4.09
CA ASP A 427 -55.82 4.99 -4.93
C ASP A 427 -55.26 5.44 -6.29
N THR A 428 -56.13 5.94 -7.17
CA THR A 428 -55.75 6.40 -8.52
C THR A 428 -54.78 7.60 -8.52
N LYS A 429 -54.52 8.21 -7.36
CA LYS A 429 -53.59 9.34 -7.16
C LYS A 429 -52.33 8.95 -6.36
N GLY A 430 -52.13 7.67 -6.07
CA GLY A 430 -50.93 7.19 -5.36
C GLY A 430 -51.04 7.16 -3.84
N ASN A 431 -52.22 7.41 -3.26
CA ASN A 431 -52.39 7.41 -1.81
C ASN A 431 -52.53 5.98 -1.25
N THR A 432 -51.57 5.57 -0.41
CA THR A 432 -51.54 4.26 0.26
C THR A 432 -52.48 4.15 1.46
N SER A 433 -53.07 5.26 1.92
CA SER A 433 -54.01 5.28 3.05
C SER A 433 -55.46 4.98 2.64
N ARG A 434 -55.75 4.88 1.34
CA ARG A 434 -57.09 4.72 0.77
C ARG A 434 -57.11 3.55 -0.21
N TRP A 435 -57.71 2.44 0.21
CA TRP A 435 -57.70 1.18 -0.52
C TRP A 435 -59.02 0.97 -1.27
N LEU A 436 -58.95 0.41 -2.47
CA LEU A 436 -60.12 0.03 -3.25
C LEU A 436 -60.52 -1.39 -2.87
N VAL A 437 -61.77 -1.57 -2.43
CA VAL A 437 -62.28 -2.86 -1.97
C VAL A 437 -63.60 -3.25 -2.65
N ASP A 438 -63.85 -4.55 -2.74
CA ASP A 438 -65.11 -5.15 -3.17
C ASP A 438 -65.88 -5.62 -1.93
N ALA A 439 -66.99 -4.95 -1.62
CA ALA A 439 -67.84 -5.31 -0.48
C ALA A 439 -68.89 -6.35 -0.85
N GLY A 440 -68.66 -7.21 -1.85
CA GLY A 440 -69.58 -8.26 -2.30
C GLY A 440 -70.79 -7.73 -3.05
N GLY A 441 -70.63 -6.59 -3.70
CA GLY A 441 -71.69 -5.83 -4.38
C GLY A 441 -71.14 -4.48 -4.86
N PRO A 442 -71.26 -3.40 -4.06
CA PRO A 442 -70.63 -2.13 -4.38
C PRO A 442 -69.11 -2.20 -4.20
N ARG A 443 -68.39 -1.54 -5.12
CA ARG A 443 -66.94 -1.34 -5.06
C ARG A 443 -66.67 0.13 -4.77
N GLY A 444 -65.68 0.38 -3.93
CA GLY A 444 -65.33 1.75 -3.56
C GLY A 444 -64.20 1.78 -2.57
N PHE A 445 -63.86 2.99 -2.14
CA PHE A 445 -62.68 3.25 -1.35
C PHE A 445 -62.97 3.20 0.16
N VAL A 446 -62.00 2.70 0.91
CA VAL A 446 -62.02 2.64 2.37
C VAL A 446 -60.64 2.96 2.96
N PRO A 447 -60.55 3.48 4.20
CA PRO A 447 -59.27 3.74 4.85
C PRO A 447 -58.52 2.44 5.18
N ALA A 448 -57.24 2.36 4.77
CA ALA A 448 -56.38 1.18 4.98
C ALA A 448 -56.26 0.78 6.45
N GLY A 449 -56.08 1.75 7.35
CA GLY A 449 -55.92 1.51 8.79
C GLY A 449 -57.18 0.98 9.50
N LYS A 450 -58.31 0.87 8.80
CA LYS A 450 -59.56 0.29 9.32
C LYS A 450 -59.82 -1.13 8.83
N LEU A 451 -58.84 -1.75 8.18
CA LEU A 451 -58.92 -3.10 7.65
C LEU A 451 -57.88 -3.99 8.31
N GLN A 452 -58.27 -5.23 8.61
CA GLN A 452 -57.37 -6.26 9.12
C GLN A 452 -57.54 -7.53 8.29
N PRO A 453 -56.47 -8.26 7.94
CA PRO A 453 -56.59 -9.51 7.19
C PRO A 453 -57.55 -10.49 7.87
N TYR A 454 -58.44 -11.11 7.09
CA TYR A 454 -59.44 -12.05 7.59
C TYR A 454 -59.03 -13.49 7.25
N CYS A 455 -58.91 -14.34 8.28
CA CYS A 455 -58.68 -15.78 8.11
C CYS A 455 -59.99 -16.54 8.38
N PRO A 456 -60.56 -17.26 7.40
CA PRO A 456 -61.73 -18.09 7.63
C PRO A 456 -61.41 -19.24 8.60
N VAL A 457 -62.13 -19.34 9.72
CA VAL A 457 -62.05 -20.50 10.61
C VAL A 457 -62.87 -21.64 9.98
N GLN A 458 -62.22 -22.75 9.59
CA GLN A 458 -62.93 -23.95 9.14
C GLN A 458 -63.65 -24.59 10.34
N SER A 459 -64.97 -24.71 10.25
CA SER A 459 -65.80 -25.39 11.25
C SER A 459 -65.58 -26.90 11.20
N GLN A 460 -64.91 -27.46 12.21
CA GLN A 460 -64.87 -28.91 12.43
C GLN A 460 -66.16 -29.37 13.14
N GLN A 461 -66.80 -30.42 12.63
CA GLN A 461 -67.94 -31.09 13.27
C GLN A 461 -67.53 -31.83 14.56
N PRO A 462 -68.43 -31.99 15.55
CA PRO A 462 -68.09 -32.52 16.87
C PRO A 462 -68.16 -34.07 16.90
N GLY A 463 -67.02 -34.71 17.20
CA GLY A 463 -66.90 -36.14 17.46
C GLY A 463 -66.34 -36.43 18.85
N MET A 464 -67.24 -36.87 19.75
CA MET A 464 -67.08 -37.65 20.99
C MET A 464 -65.81 -37.52 21.87
N GLN A 465 -66.02 -37.05 23.10
CA GLN A 465 -65.14 -37.18 24.28
C GLN A 465 -65.28 -38.59 24.90
N MET A 466 -64.25 -39.23 25.48
CA MET A 466 -63.70 -39.15 26.87
C MET A 466 -62.79 -40.40 27.08
N PRO A 467 -62.07 -40.65 28.21
CA PRO A 467 -61.51 -39.79 29.27
C PRO A 467 -59.99 -40.04 29.54
N ALA A 468 -59.45 -39.31 30.51
CA ALA A 468 -58.04 -39.20 30.93
C ALA A 468 -57.39 -40.45 31.55
N SER A 469 -56.04 -40.55 31.46
CA SER A 469 -55.16 -40.71 32.63
C SER A 469 -53.66 -40.45 32.31
N ASP A 470 -53.08 -39.64 33.17
CA ASP A 470 -51.71 -39.26 33.54
C ASP A 470 -50.40 -39.74 32.86
N SER A 471 -49.48 -38.75 32.86
CA SER A 471 -48.01 -38.82 32.98
C SER A 471 -47.13 -38.87 31.71
N SER A 472 -46.80 -37.69 31.17
CA SER A 472 -45.43 -37.16 31.05
C SER A 472 -45.35 -35.98 30.05
N THR A 473 -44.61 -34.95 30.46
CA THR A 473 -44.07 -33.80 29.71
C THR A 473 -44.38 -33.64 28.21
N GLU A 474 -45.00 -32.52 27.80
CA GLU A 474 -44.45 -31.63 26.74
C GLU A 474 -45.18 -30.28 26.58
N ARG A 475 -44.47 -29.37 25.91
CA ARG A 475 -44.57 -27.90 25.81
C ARG A 475 -45.71 -27.38 24.92
N ARG A 476 -46.11 -26.11 25.16
CA ARG A 476 -46.18 -25.05 24.11
C ARG A 476 -46.35 -23.67 24.76
N ARG A 477 -45.23 -23.04 25.11
CA ARG A 477 -45.13 -21.58 25.27
C ARG A 477 -44.44 -21.04 24.02
N HIS A 478 -45.04 -20.02 23.42
CA HIS A 478 -44.45 -19.25 22.33
C HIS A 478 -43.18 -18.56 22.83
N SER A 479 -42.02 -19.13 22.53
CA SER A 479 -40.73 -18.46 22.64
C SER A 479 -40.47 -17.70 21.36
N TYR A 480 -40.40 -16.37 21.46
CA TYR A 480 -39.57 -15.59 20.55
C TYR A 480 -38.13 -16.08 20.73
N ALA A 481 -37.61 -16.79 19.73
CA ALA A 481 -36.20 -17.10 19.66
C ALA A 481 -35.45 -15.85 19.20
N LEU A 482 -34.58 -15.35 20.08
CA LEU A 482 -33.48 -14.46 19.70
C LEU A 482 -32.64 -15.19 18.63
N PRO A 483 -32.22 -14.55 17.53
CA PRO A 483 -31.26 -15.19 16.63
C PRO A 483 -30.00 -15.54 17.42
N GLU A 484 -29.71 -16.83 17.49
CA GLU A 484 -28.47 -17.35 18.08
C GLU A 484 -27.29 -16.71 17.32
N ALA A 485 -26.34 -16.12 18.06
CA ALA A 485 -25.12 -15.60 17.44
C ALA A 485 -24.46 -16.73 16.64
N PRO A 486 -24.10 -16.51 15.36
CA PRO A 486 -23.48 -17.56 14.57
C PRO A 486 -22.18 -17.96 15.25
N ARG A 487 -22.07 -19.24 15.63
CA ARG A 487 -20.80 -19.84 16.03
C ARG A 487 -19.83 -19.64 14.86
N PRO A 488 -18.55 -19.30 15.11
CA PRO A 488 -17.59 -19.12 14.04
C PRO A 488 -17.41 -20.46 13.33
N GLN A 489 -18.06 -20.62 12.19
CA GLN A 489 -17.62 -21.57 11.20
C GLN A 489 -16.23 -21.08 10.77
N VAL A 490 -15.22 -21.91 11.01
CA VAL A 490 -13.89 -21.70 10.45
C VAL A 490 -14.09 -21.73 8.94
N ALA A 491 -14.22 -20.56 8.34
CA ALA A 491 -14.16 -20.40 6.90
C ALA A 491 -12.80 -20.93 6.49
N THR A 492 -12.77 -22.11 5.87
CA THR A 492 -11.63 -22.51 5.05
C THR A 492 -11.55 -21.49 3.94
N PHE A 493 -10.59 -20.59 4.07
CA PHE A 493 -10.27 -19.61 3.04
C PHE A 493 -9.97 -20.36 1.75
N SER A 494 -10.87 -20.27 0.77
CA SER A 494 -10.53 -20.49 -0.63
C SER A 494 -9.64 -19.32 -1.03
N PRO A 495 -8.35 -19.52 -1.35
CA PRO A 495 -7.52 -18.40 -1.79
C PRO A 495 -8.15 -17.82 -3.07
N ALA A 496 -8.43 -16.52 -3.07
CA ALA A 496 -9.02 -15.82 -4.22
C ALA A 496 -8.12 -15.89 -5.49
N PHE A 497 -6.88 -16.33 -5.32
CA PHE A 497 -5.86 -16.42 -6.34
C PHE A 497 -5.13 -17.76 -6.26
N GLN A 498 -4.85 -18.36 -7.42
CA GLN A 498 -4.03 -19.55 -7.57
C GLN A 498 -2.80 -19.21 -8.42
N VAL A 499 -1.66 -19.84 -8.12
CA VAL A 499 -0.46 -19.73 -8.95
C VAL A 499 -0.50 -20.81 -10.02
N VAL A 500 -0.32 -20.41 -11.27
CA VAL A 500 -0.23 -21.30 -12.43
C VAL A 500 1.09 -21.06 -13.17
N ALA A 501 1.55 -22.05 -13.93
CA ALA A 501 2.67 -21.88 -14.83
C ALA A 501 2.25 -21.01 -16.03
N GLY A 502 2.83 -19.82 -16.19
CA GLY A 502 2.60 -18.96 -17.35
C GLY A 502 3.23 -19.51 -18.64
N PHE A 503 4.26 -20.34 -18.51
CA PHE A 503 4.99 -20.95 -19.63
C PHE A 503 5.37 -22.40 -19.29
N SER A 504 5.47 -23.25 -20.31
CA SER A 504 6.00 -24.61 -20.12
C SER A 504 7.49 -24.57 -19.79
N PHE A 505 7.91 -25.42 -18.85
CA PHE A 505 9.29 -25.54 -18.39
C PHE A 505 9.67 -27.02 -18.35
N ALA A 506 10.84 -27.37 -18.88
CA ALA A 506 11.35 -28.74 -18.86
C ALA A 506 12.55 -28.82 -17.90
N ALA A 507 12.42 -29.67 -16.88
CA ALA A 507 13.48 -29.90 -15.90
C ALA A 507 14.74 -30.45 -16.58
N ARG A 508 15.90 -29.87 -16.23
CA ARG A 508 17.22 -30.26 -16.74
C ARG A 508 18.08 -30.95 -15.70
N SER A 509 17.62 -30.97 -14.45
CA SER A 509 18.32 -31.57 -13.32
C SER A 509 17.32 -32.24 -12.37
N PRO A 510 17.76 -33.19 -11.52
CA PRO A 510 16.89 -33.88 -10.57
C PRO A 510 16.37 -32.98 -9.43
N ARG A 511 16.78 -31.71 -9.40
CA ARG A 511 16.28 -30.71 -8.45
C ARG A 511 15.19 -29.82 -9.05
N GLU A 512 14.92 -29.94 -10.35
CA GLU A 512 13.92 -29.17 -11.08
C GLU A 512 12.67 -30.01 -11.34
N VAL A 513 11.52 -29.36 -11.54
CA VAL A 513 10.26 -30.02 -11.92
C VAL A 513 9.73 -29.44 -13.23
N SER A 514 9.26 -30.29 -14.13
CA SER A 514 8.70 -29.84 -15.41
C SER A 514 7.28 -29.30 -15.23
N LEU A 515 6.97 -28.19 -15.89
CA LEU A 515 5.67 -27.53 -15.90
C LEU A 515 5.10 -27.45 -17.32
N GLN A 516 3.77 -27.51 -17.44
CA GLN A 516 3.05 -27.12 -18.65
C GLN A 516 2.37 -25.76 -18.46
N ALA A 517 2.33 -24.93 -19.51
CA ALA A 517 1.60 -23.66 -19.46
C ALA A 517 0.13 -23.87 -19.05
N GLY A 518 -0.35 -23.05 -18.11
CA GLY A 518 -1.68 -23.15 -17.49
C GLY A 518 -1.77 -24.12 -16.31
N GLN A 519 -0.71 -24.86 -15.98
CA GLN A 519 -0.75 -25.86 -14.92
C GLN A 519 -0.74 -25.21 -13.53
N PRO A 520 -1.68 -25.57 -12.62
CA PRO A 520 -1.67 -25.07 -11.26
C PRO A 520 -0.49 -25.62 -10.45
N VAL A 521 0.13 -24.76 -9.66
CA VAL A 521 1.29 -25.11 -8.84
C VAL A 521 1.13 -24.55 -7.43
N VAL A 522 1.67 -25.25 -6.43
CA VAL A 522 1.76 -24.75 -5.06
C VAL A 522 3.17 -24.22 -4.85
N VAL A 523 3.32 -22.92 -4.59
CA VAL A 523 4.62 -22.33 -4.26
C VAL A 523 4.92 -22.62 -2.79
N LEU A 524 5.95 -23.42 -2.54
CA LEU A 524 6.40 -23.74 -1.18
C LEU A 524 7.35 -22.65 -0.66
N GLU A 525 8.32 -22.26 -1.49
CA GLU A 525 9.26 -21.17 -1.18
C GLU A 525 9.42 -20.27 -2.42
N PRO A 526 9.26 -18.95 -2.30
CA PRO A 526 9.38 -18.01 -3.42
C PRO A 526 10.84 -17.66 -3.75
N HIS A 527 11.79 -18.43 -3.24
CA HIS A 527 13.22 -18.26 -3.44
C HIS A 527 13.94 -19.61 -3.38
N ASP A 528 15.21 -19.65 -3.81
CA ASP A 528 16.07 -20.81 -3.60
C ASP A 528 16.64 -20.87 -2.16
N LYS A 529 17.43 -21.92 -1.87
CA LYS A 529 18.09 -22.09 -0.56
C LYS A 529 19.07 -20.97 -0.17
N LYS A 530 19.43 -20.09 -1.10
CA LYS A 530 20.31 -18.93 -0.90
C LYS A 530 19.53 -17.60 -0.87
N GLY A 531 18.20 -17.64 -0.94
CA GLY A 531 17.33 -16.46 -0.92
C GLY A 531 17.18 -15.75 -2.28
N SER A 532 17.62 -16.35 -3.38
CA SER A 532 17.44 -15.81 -4.72
C SER A 532 15.99 -15.91 -5.17
N LYS A 533 15.36 -14.77 -5.51
CA LYS A 533 13.98 -14.70 -6.02
C LYS A 533 13.83 -15.06 -7.51
N GLU A 534 14.91 -15.51 -8.14
CA GLU A 534 14.89 -15.96 -9.55
C GLU A 534 14.35 -17.40 -9.68
N TRP A 535 14.36 -18.17 -8.59
CA TRP A 535 13.90 -19.55 -8.53
C TRP A 535 12.92 -19.74 -7.40
N SER A 536 11.81 -20.42 -7.67
CA SER A 536 10.82 -20.80 -6.66
C SER A 536 10.81 -22.31 -6.50
N LEU A 537 10.74 -22.78 -5.25
CA LEU A 537 10.44 -24.18 -4.97
C LEU A 537 8.94 -24.38 -5.08
N VAL A 538 8.52 -25.26 -6.00
CA VAL A 538 7.10 -25.53 -6.25
C VAL A 538 6.80 -27.02 -6.09
N GLU A 539 5.55 -27.31 -5.74
CA GLU A 539 4.98 -28.65 -5.72
C GLU A 539 3.89 -28.76 -6.80
N VAL A 540 4.03 -29.78 -7.65
CA VAL A 540 3.14 -30.05 -8.78
C VAL A 540 2.93 -31.54 -8.90
N ASN A 541 1.67 -31.99 -8.84
CA ASN A 541 1.29 -33.41 -8.89
C ASN A 541 2.07 -34.29 -7.89
N GLY A 542 2.37 -33.77 -6.70
CA GLY A 542 3.13 -34.46 -5.65
C GLY A 542 4.65 -34.51 -5.88
N GLN A 543 5.18 -33.90 -6.94
CA GLN A 543 6.61 -33.73 -7.17
C GLN A 543 7.08 -32.34 -6.77
N ARG A 544 8.22 -32.26 -6.08
CA ARG A 544 8.83 -31.01 -5.63
C ARG A 544 10.08 -30.73 -6.46
N GLY A 545 10.20 -29.50 -6.94
CA GLY A 545 11.38 -29.07 -7.68
C GLY A 545 11.41 -27.57 -7.88
N TYR A 546 12.58 -27.08 -8.28
CA TYR A 546 12.79 -25.67 -8.59
C TYR A 546 12.33 -25.35 -10.01
N VAL A 547 11.72 -24.18 -10.14
CA VAL A 547 11.33 -23.57 -11.42
C VAL A 547 11.68 -22.09 -11.40
N PRO A 548 11.97 -21.47 -12.55
CA PRO A 548 12.19 -20.02 -12.59
C PRO A 548 10.95 -19.27 -12.11
N SER A 549 11.10 -18.34 -11.17
CA SER A 549 9.97 -17.60 -10.60
C SER A 549 9.23 -16.76 -11.64
N SER A 550 9.93 -16.36 -12.71
CA SER A 550 9.37 -15.64 -13.86
C SER A 550 8.39 -16.48 -14.72
N TYR A 551 8.34 -17.80 -14.50
CA TYR A 551 7.43 -18.71 -15.20
C TYR A 551 6.11 -18.93 -14.43
N LEU A 552 5.97 -18.31 -13.27
CA LEU A 552 4.79 -18.43 -12.41
C LEU A 552 3.92 -17.17 -12.52
N VAL A 553 2.62 -17.36 -12.64
CA VAL A 553 1.63 -16.27 -12.76
C VAL A 553 0.54 -16.51 -11.73
N THR A 554 0.17 -15.46 -11.01
CA THR A 554 -0.96 -15.50 -10.08
C THR A 554 -2.23 -15.13 -10.84
N VAL A 555 -3.22 -16.02 -10.86
CA VAL A 555 -4.50 -15.84 -11.55
C VAL A 555 -5.65 -15.94 -10.56
N PRO A 556 -6.75 -15.19 -10.72
CA PRO A 556 -7.94 -15.33 -9.88
C PRO A 556 -8.58 -16.71 -10.10
N VAL A 557 -9.02 -17.37 -9.03
CA VAL A 557 -9.74 -18.65 -9.13
C VAL A 557 -11.12 -18.37 -9.72
N GLN A 558 -11.41 -18.89 -10.91
CA GLN A 558 -12.76 -18.84 -11.47
C GLN A 558 -13.67 -19.79 -10.66
N GLU A 559 -14.58 -19.22 -9.87
CA GLU A 559 -15.69 -20.01 -9.30
C GLU A 559 -16.59 -20.51 -10.43
N PRO A 560 -17.05 -21.77 -10.39
CA PRO A 560 -18.12 -22.21 -11.28
C PRO A 560 -19.36 -21.35 -10.98
N VAL A 561 -19.89 -20.68 -12.01
CA VAL A 561 -21.11 -19.89 -11.93
C VAL A 561 -22.27 -20.82 -11.53
N GLY A 562 -22.58 -20.85 -10.25
CA GLY A 562 -23.62 -21.69 -9.66
C GLY A 562 -24.10 -21.06 -8.37
N TRP A 563 -25.13 -20.21 -8.48
CA TRP A 563 -25.83 -19.64 -7.34
C TRP A 563 -26.29 -20.75 -6.38
N SER A 564 -25.89 -20.68 -5.12
CA SER A 564 -26.54 -21.41 -4.03
C SER A 564 -26.80 -20.46 -2.87
N LEU A 565 -28.08 -20.34 -2.50
CA LEU A 565 -28.56 -19.57 -1.36
C LEU A 565 -28.16 -20.29 -0.06
N PRO A 566 -27.77 -19.56 1.00
CA PRO A 566 -27.49 -20.15 2.30
C PRO A 566 -28.78 -20.65 2.97
N VAL A 567 -28.72 -21.86 3.51
CA VAL A 567 -29.74 -22.51 4.35
C VAL A 567 -29.71 -21.97 5.77
#